data_AF-A0A8T5RYB3-F1
#
_entry.id   AF-A0A8T5RYB3-F1
#
_cell.length_a   1.000
_cell.length_b   1.000
_cell.length_c   1.000
_cell.angle_alpha   90.00
_cell.angle_beta   90.00
_cell.angle_gamma   90.00
#
_symmetry.space_group_name_H-M   'P 1'
#
loop_
_entity.id
_entity.type
_entity.pdbx_description
1 polymer ?
#
loop_
_entity_poly.entity_id
_entity_poly.type
_entity_poly.pdbx_seq_one_letter_code
_entity_poly.pdbx_strand_id
1 'polypeptide(L)'
;MIKIGLGKALGFSLLAFIGLNFLFIIIAYTIGGDLNTLFSTISSDPLIILLVFFGPIINLPGTVITDIFNGISLGSFDALLIQNIGFLVSPFVASLVAGRTGDGKGGSFGGWMIAALIGSVALGVLAFVYPSTLLYYGITVINPIISLIVFMLNGVVNGIFYGCFALLFSKSEMY
;
A
#
# COMPACT_ATOMS: atom_id res chain seq x y z
N MET A 1 -0.83 1.95 -33.48
CA MET A 1 -0.66 2.79 -32.26
C MET A 1 -0.87 1.88 -31.07
N ILE A 2 0.20 1.55 -30.33
CA ILE A 2 0.09 0.75 -29.10
C ILE A 2 -0.70 1.59 -28.11
N LYS A 3 -1.96 1.24 -27.84
CA LYS A 3 -2.73 1.88 -26.77
C LYS A 3 -2.08 1.43 -25.48
N ILE A 4 -1.32 2.32 -24.85
CA ILE A 4 -0.76 2.05 -23.53
C ILE A 4 -1.92 2.21 -22.55
N GLY A 5 -2.50 1.11 -22.10
CA GLY A 5 -3.61 1.08 -21.13
C GLY A 5 -3.23 1.56 -19.72
N LEU A 6 -2.24 2.45 -19.61
CA LEU A 6 -1.62 2.94 -18.39
C LEU A 6 -2.65 3.60 -17.46
N GLY A 7 -3.49 4.51 -17.99
CA GLY A 7 -4.46 5.23 -17.17
C GLY A 7 -5.50 4.31 -16.53
N LYS A 8 -5.96 3.29 -17.27
CA LYS A 8 -6.85 2.25 -16.73
C LYS A 8 -6.14 1.42 -15.66
N ALA A 9 -4.93 0.94 -15.97
CA ALA A 9 -4.11 0.16 -15.03
C ALA A 9 -3.85 0.90 -13.73
N LEU A 10 -3.47 2.18 -13.81
CA LEU A 10 -3.30 3.06 -12.68
C LEU A 10 -4.59 3.21 -11.87
N GLY A 11 -5.69 3.63 -12.51
CA GLY A 11 -6.94 3.92 -11.81
C GLY A 11 -7.50 2.70 -11.08
N PHE A 12 -7.54 1.54 -11.75
CA PHE A 12 -8.07 0.32 -11.15
C PHE A 12 -7.14 -0.27 -10.07
N SER A 13 -5.82 -0.24 -10.28
CA SER A 13 -4.88 -0.71 -9.26
C SER A 13 -4.88 0.18 -8.03
N LEU A 14 -4.92 1.50 -8.20
CA LEU A 14 -5.02 2.44 -7.08
C LEU A 14 -6.30 2.22 -6.28
N LEU A 15 -7.45 2.07 -6.96
CA LEU A 15 -8.73 1.82 -6.30
C LEU A 15 -8.73 0.47 -5.56
N ALA A 16 -8.21 -0.59 -6.17
CA ALA A 16 -8.09 -1.89 -5.53
C ALA A 16 -7.16 -1.82 -4.31
N PHE A 17 -6.05 -1.09 -4.42
CA PHE A 17 -5.08 -0.93 -3.35
C PHE A 17 -5.69 -0.25 -2.12
N ILE A 18 -6.27 0.94 -2.30
CA ILE A 18 -6.87 1.70 -1.19
C ILE A 18 -8.08 0.97 -0.61
N GLY A 19 -8.91 0.34 -1.45
CA GLY A 19 -10.13 -0.33 -1.01
C GLY A 19 -9.83 -1.58 -0.20
N LEU A 20 -8.89 -2.41 -0.65
CA LEU A 20 -8.48 -3.60 0.10
C LEU A 20 -7.74 -3.22 1.38
N ASN A 21 -6.85 -2.22 1.33
CA ASN A 21 -6.13 -1.82 2.54
C ASN A 21 -7.09 -1.26 3.59
N PHE A 22 -8.05 -0.43 3.17
CA PHE A 22 -9.12 0.04 4.05
C PHE A 22 -9.89 -1.13 4.66
N LEU A 23 -10.30 -2.12 3.87
CA LEU A 23 -11.00 -3.31 4.35
C LEU A 23 -10.19 -4.05 5.43
N PHE A 24 -8.91 -4.33 5.18
CA PHE A 24 -8.06 -5.03 6.14
C PHE A 24 -7.85 -4.24 7.43
N ILE A 25 -7.74 -2.91 7.35
CA ILE A 25 -7.67 -2.06 8.53
C ILE A 25 -8.97 -2.13 9.32
N ILE A 26 -10.14 -2.03 8.69
CA ILE A 26 -11.42 -2.17 9.39
C ILE A 26 -11.53 -3.52 10.08
N ILE A 27 -11.13 -4.61 9.42
CA ILE A 27 -11.14 -5.95 10.03
C ILE A 27 -10.18 -6.02 11.22
N ALA A 28 -8.95 -5.52 11.07
CA ALA A 28 -7.95 -5.51 12.15
C ALA A 28 -8.43 -4.73 13.38
N TYR A 29 -8.92 -3.49 13.19
CA TYR A 29 -9.45 -2.67 14.29
C TYR A 29 -10.72 -3.26 14.91
N THR A 30 -11.53 -3.99 14.14
CA THR A 30 -12.70 -4.71 14.69
C THR A 30 -12.26 -5.85 15.59
N ILE A 31 -11.27 -6.64 15.17
CA ILE A 31 -10.70 -7.75 15.97
C ILE A 31 -10.02 -7.20 17.24
N GLY A 32 -9.34 -6.07 17.14
CA GLY A 32 -8.72 -5.39 18.28
C GLY A 32 -9.70 -4.72 19.25
N GLY A 33 -10.97 -4.53 18.85
CA GLY A 33 -11.96 -3.78 19.64
C GLY A 33 -11.81 -2.26 19.57
N ASP A 34 -10.98 -1.74 18.66
CA ASP A 34 -10.59 -0.33 18.56
C ASP A 34 -11.26 0.42 17.40
N LEU A 35 -12.31 -0.14 16.80
CA LEU A 35 -12.98 0.47 15.64
C LEU A 35 -13.52 1.88 15.95
N ASN A 36 -14.09 2.08 17.14
CA ASN A 36 -14.54 3.41 17.58
C ASN A 36 -13.36 4.37 17.74
N THR A 37 -12.22 3.88 18.25
CA THR A 37 -10.99 4.64 18.37
C THR A 37 -10.55 5.11 16.98
N LEU A 38 -10.45 4.21 15.99
CA LEU A 38 -10.10 4.57 14.61
C LEU A 38 -10.97 5.71 14.05
N PHE A 39 -12.29 5.59 14.13
CA PHE A 39 -13.18 6.62 13.59
C PHE A 39 -13.14 7.93 14.40
N SER A 40 -12.96 7.86 15.72
CA SER A 40 -12.74 9.05 16.53
C SER A 40 -11.45 9.77 16.14
N THR A 41 -10.37 9.02 15.88
CA THR A 41 -9.09 9.61 15.47
C THR A 41 -9.18 10.20 14.07
N ILE A 42 -9.85 9.53 13.12
CA ILE A 42 -10.11 10.10 11.78
C ILE A 42 -10.96 11.39 11.89
N SER A 43 -11.91 11.44 12.81
CA SER A 43 -12.73 12.65 13.01
C SER A 43 -11.92 13.81 13.59
N SER A 44 -10.95 13.55 14.48
CA SER A 44 -10.10 14.58 15.08
C SER A 44 -8.91 14.98 14.21
N ASP A 45 -8.36 14.04 13.46
CA ASP A 45 -7.25 14.20 12.53
C ASP A 45 -7.57 13.49 11.21
N PRO A 46 -8.23 14.20 10.27
CA PRO A 46 -8.64 13.62 8.99
C PRO A 46 -7.49 13.11 8.12
N LEU A 47 -6.25 13.59 8.33
CA LEU A 47 -5.10 13.18 7.53
C LEU A 47 -4.65 11.74 7.82
N ILE A 48 -5.11 11.15 8.93
CA ILE A 48 -4.94 9.72 9.25
C ILE A 48 -5.46 8.83 8.12
N ILE A 49 -6.46 9.29 7.36
CA ILE A 49 -6.99 8.51 6.24
C ILE A 49 -5.89 8.16 5.20
N LEU A 50 -4.84 8.96 5.08
CA LEU A 50 -3.71 8.67 4.19
C LEU A 50 -2.91 7.45 4.66
N LEU A 51 -2.72 7.29 5.98
CA LEU A 51 -2.11 6.08 6.54
C LEU A 51 -3.03 4.86 6.39
N VAL A 52 -4.33 5.08 6.54
CA VAL A 52 -5.34 4.04 6.32
C VAL A 52 -5.38 3.60 4.85
N PHE A 53 -5.08 4.47 3.89
CA PHE A 53 -5.10 4.08 2.48
C PHE A 53 -3.74 3.59 1.96
N PHE A 54 -2.64 4.19 2.41
CA PHE A 54 -1.31 4.00 1.80
C PHE A 54 -0.28 3.37 2.73
N GLY A 55 -0.64 3.05 3.98
CA GLY A 55 0.26 2.44 4.98
C GLY A 55 1.09 1.24 4.50
N PRO A 56 0.60 0.33 3.63
CA PRO A 56 1.42 -0.76 3.11
C PRO A 56 2.65 -0.30 2.33
N ILE A 57 2.60 0.84 1.63
CA ILE A 57 3.68 1.28 0.72
C ILE A 57 4.98 1.59 1.46
N ILE A 58 4.90 2.00 2.72
CA ILE A 58 6.10 2.31 3.51
C ILE A 58 6.71 1.07 4.17
N ASN A 59 6.09 -0.10 4.05
CA ASN A 59 6.64 -1.36 4.53
C ASN A 59 7.26 -2.13 3.36
N LEU A 60 8.48 -2.64 3.55
CA LEU A 60 9.13 -3.47 2.53
C LEU A 60 8.47 -4.86 2.50
N PRO A 61 8.24 -5.45 1.31
CA PRO A 61 7.61 -6.77 1.21
C PRO A 61 8.29 -7.86 2.05
N GLY A 62 9.63 -7.85 2.11
CA GLY A 62 10.40 -8.80 2.92
C GLY A 62 10.14 -8.66 4.42
N THR A 63 9.99 -7.42 4.92
CA THR A 63 9.65 -7.14 6.32
C THR A 63 8.24 -7.66 6.63
N VAL A 64 7.26 -7.32 5.78
CA VAL A 64 5.86 -7.77 5.96
C VAL A 64 5.76 -9.30 5.99
N ILE A 65 6.46 -9.99 5.08
CA ILE A 65 6.49 -11.47 5.06
C ILE A 65 7.08 -12.02 6.36
N THR A 66 8.16 -11.40 6.87
CA THR A 66 8.81 -11.80 8.12
C THR A 66 7.88 -11.59 9.31
N ASP A 67 7.15 -10.47 9.36
CA ASP A 67 6.21 -10.16 10.45
C ASP A 67 5.02 -11.12 10.46
N ILE A 68 4.49 -11.49 9.29
CA ILE A 68 3.45 -12.52 9.17
C ILE A 68 3.97 -13.87 9.68
N PHE A 69 5.17 -14.28 9.23
CA PHE A 69 5.78 -15.54 9.67
C PHE A 69 5.96 -15.57 11.18
N ASN A 70 6.50 -14.50 11.76
CA ASN A 70 6.71 -14.38 13.20
C ASN A 70 5.39 -14.52 13.97
N GLY A 71 4.34 -13.80 13.56
CA GLY A 71 3.02 -13.89 14.21
C GLY A 71 2.46 -15.33 14.19
N ILE A 72 2.49 -15.98 13.03
CA ILE A 72 2.02 -17.37 12.88
C ILE A 72 2.86 -18.34 13.73
N SER A 73 4.19 -18.19 13.71
CA SER A 73 5.11 -19.08 14.44
C SER A 73 4.93 -19.00 15.96
N LEU A 74 4.53 -17.83 16.46
CA LEU A 74 4.23 -17.57 17.86
C LEU A 74 2.78 -17.91 18.23
N GLY A 75 1.98 -18.36 17.25
CA GLY A 75 0.57 -18.70 17.45
C GLY A 75 -0.34 -17.50 17.69
N SER A 76 0.08 -16.28 17.33
CA SER A 76 -0.78 -15.10 17.46
C SER A 76 -1.77 -15.04 16.29
N PHE A 77 -3.05 -14.82 16.63
CA PHE A 77 -4.12 -14.51 15.68
C PHE A 77 -4.80 -13.21 16.14
N ASP A 78 -4.03 -12.13 16.11
CA ASP A 78 -4.43 -10.82 16.60
C ASP A 78 -4.66 -9.81 15.46
N ALA A 79 -5.07 -8.59 15.84
CA ALA A 79 -5.29 -7.50 14.90
C ALA A 79 -4.04 -7.18 14.05
N LEU A 80 -2.84 -7.28 14.65
CA LEU A 80 -1.58 -6.98 13.98
C LEU A 80 -1.28 -7.99 12.87
N LEU A 81 -1.49 -9.29 13.10
CA LEU A 81 -1.34 -10.31 12.06
C LEU A 81 -2.27 -10.03 10.87
N ILE A 82 -3.54 -9.69 11.14
CA ILE A 82 -4.52 -9.38 10.08
C ILE A 82 -4.13 -8.13 9.30
N GLN A 83 -3.62 -7.11 9.98
CA GLN A 83 -3.10 -5.92 9.34
C GLN A 83 -1.89 -6.23 8.43
N ASN A 84 -0.94 -7.04 8.90
CA ASN A 84 0.23 -7.46 8.12
C ASN A 84 -0.17 -8.29 6.89
N ILE A 85 -1.15 -9.19 7.03
CA ILE A 85 -1.75 -9.88 5.87
C ILE A 85 -2.31 -8.87 4.88
N GLY A 86 -3.02 -7.84 5.36
CA GLY A 86 -3.52 -6.75 4.52
C GLY A 86 -2.41 -5.98 3.80
N PHE A 87 -1.28 -5.75 4.46
CA PHE A 87 -0.11 -5.08 3.89
C PHE A 87 0.57 -5.89 2.79
N LEU A 88 0.41 -7.21 2.78
CA LEU A 88 0.86 -8.10 1.70
C LEU A 88 -0.19 -8.21 0.58
N VAL A 89 -1.44 -8.48 0.95
CA VAL A 89 -2.53 -8.81 0.01
C VAL A 89 -2.97 -7.61 -0.81
N SER A 90 -3.09 -6.43 -0.19
CA SER A 90 -3.57 -5.23 -0.87
C SER A 90 -2.69 -4.82 -2.06
N PRO A 91 -1.36 -4.66 -1.92
CA PRO A 91 -0.51 -4.32 -3.05
C PRO A 91 -0.38 -5.48 -4.05
N PHE A 92 -0.42 -6.73 -3.58
CA PHE A 92 -0.42 -7.90 -4.46
C PHE A 92 -1.63 -7.88 -5.40
N VAL A 93 -2.85 -7.84 -4.86
CA VAL A 93 -4.08 -7.84 -5.66
C VAL A 93 -4.15 -6.61 -6.56
N ALA A 94 -3.79 -5.43 -6.06
CA ALA A 94 -3.74 -4.22 -6.86
C ALA A 94 -2.80 -4.35 -8.07
N SER A 95 -1.64 -4.98 -7.91
CA SER A 95 -0.72 -5.25 -9.03
C SER A 95 -1.32 -6.22 -10.06
N LEU A 96 -2.06 -7.26 -9.62
CA LEU A 96 -2.78 -8.18 -10.51
C LEU A 96 -3.86 -7.45 -11.32
N VAL A 97 -4.60 -6.55 -10.66
CA VAL A 97 -5.60 -5.69 -11.31
C VAL A 97 -4.93 -4.81 -12.35
N ALA A 98 -3.79 -4.18 -12.03
CA ALA A 98 -3.00 -3.42 -13.01
C ALA A 98 -2.58 -4.27 -14.21
N GLY A 99 -2.12 -5.50 -13.98
CA GLY A 99 -1.85 -6.51 -15.01
C GLY A 99 -3.03 -6.75 -15.94
N ARG A 100 -4.19 -7.05 -15.37
CA ARG A 100 -5.40 -7.36 -16.15
C ARG A 100 -6.02 -6.16 -16.84
N THR A 101 -5.75 -4.94 -16.40
CA THR A 101 -6.38 -3.73 -16.95
C THR A 101 -5.44 -2.93 -17.86
N GLY A 102 -4.14 -3.23 -17.81
CA GLY A 102 -3.16 -2.76 -18.77
C GLY A 102 -3.35 -3.42 -20.13
N ASP A 103 -3.33 -2.60 -21.18
CA ASP A 103 -3.38 -3.08 -22.57
C ASP A 103 -2.01 -3.64 -23.05
N GLY A 104 -1.01 -3.71 -22.16
CA GLY A 104 0.25 -4.42 -22.38
C GLY A 104 1.22 -4.32 -21.20
N LYS A 105 2.40 -4.95 -21.31
CA LYS A 105 3.39 -5.07 -20.22
C LYS A 105 3.78 -3.72 -19.61
N GLY A 106 4.12 -2.75 -20.45
CA GLY A 106 4.50 -1.40 -20.00
C GLY A 106 3.36 -0.66 -19.30
N GLY A 107 2.13 -0.77 -19.81
CA GLY A 107 0.95 -0.17 -19.16
C GLY A 107 0.59 -0.85 -17.83
N SER A 108 0.77 -2.17 -17.75
CA SER A 108 0.51 -2.98 -16.57
C SER A 108 1.48 -2.67 -15.43
N PHE A 109 2.79 -2.80 -15.70
CA PHE A 109 3.84 -2.49 -14.74
C PHE A 109 3.82 -1.01 -14.37
N GLY A 110 3.75 -0.14 -15.37
CA GLY A 110 3.73 1.31 -15.16
C GLY A 110 2.51 1.76 -14.35
N GLY A 111 1.34 1.15 -14.56
CA GLY A 111 0.12 1.49 -13.83
C GLY A 111 0.27 1.23 -12.33
N TRP A 112 0.77 0.04 -11.98
CA TRP A 112 1.05 -0.31 -10.59
C TRP A 112 2.20 0.54 -10.00
N MET A 113 3.30 0.70 -10.74
CA MET A 113 4.44 1.51 -10.30
C MET A 113 3.99 2.94 -9.93
N ILE A 114 3.19 3.58 -10.78
CA ILE A 114 2.68 4.92 -10.50
C ILE A 114 1.75 4.90 -9.29
N ALA A 115 0.89 3.89 -9.12
CA ALA A 115 0.04 3.76 -7.93
C ALA A 115 0.86 3.66 -6.64
N ALA A 116 1.91 2.85 -6.63
CA ALA A 116 2.83 2.72 -5.50
C ALA A 116 3.55 4.06 -5.21
N LEU A 117 4.00 4.76 -6.25
CA LEU A 117 4.65 6.07 -6.11
C LEU A 117 3.69 7.17 -5.59
N ILE A 118 2.42 7.14 -6.01
CA ILE A 118 1.41 8.06 -5.47
C ILE A 118 1.24 7.81 -3.97
N GLY A 119 1.17 6.55 -3.54
CA GLY A 119 1.08 6.21 -2.12
C GLY A 119 2.29 6.69 -1.31
N SER A 120 3.50 6.51 -1.84
CA SER A 120 4.72 7.00 -1.16
C SER A 120 4.78 8.52 -1.09
N VAL A 121 4.38 9.22 -2.16
CA VAL A 121 4.33 10.68 -2.17
C VAL A 121 3.26 11.20 -1.21
N ALA A 122 2.08 10.57 -1.15
CA ALA A 122 1.02 10.98 -0.23
C ALA A 122 1.48 10.95 1.23
N LEU A 123 2.17 9.88 1.64
CA LEU A 123 2.75 9.77 2.98
C LEU A 123 3.98 10.68 3.16
N GLY A 124 4.75 10.90 2.09
CA GLY A 124 5.86 11.85 2.07
C GLY A 124 5.40 13.28 2.35
N VAL A 125 4.34 13.74 1.69
CA VAL A 125 3.74 15.06 1.92
C VAL A 125 3.24 15.18 3.37
N LEU A 126 2.67 14.10 3.93
CA LEU A 126 2.23 14.10 5.33
C LEU A 126 3.40 14.38 6.30
N ALA A 127 4.62 13.92 5.99
CA ALA A 127 5.80 14.22 6.80
C ALA A 127 6.18 15.71 6.82
N PHE A 128 5.81 16.49 5.79
CA PHE A 128 6.03 17.94 5.76
C PHE A 128 4.90 18.71 6.43
N VAL A 129 3.66 18.27 6.25
CA VAL A 129 2.47 19.04 6.66
C VAL A 129 2.09 18.75 8.10
N TYR A 130 2.13 17.48 8.52
CA TYR A 130 1.64 17.07 9.83
C TYR A 130 2.39 15.82 10.38
N PRO A 131 3.68 15.96 10.75
CA PRO A 131 4.51 14.85 11.21
C PRO A 131 4.00 14.18 12.49
N SER A 132 3.17 14.86 13.30
CA SER A 132 2.52 14.28 14.47
C SER A 132 1.55 13.14 14.13
N THR A 133 0.90 13.16 12.96
CA THR A 133 0.03 12.05 12.51
C THR A 133 0.85 10.79 12.28
N LEU A 134 2.04 10.92 11.70
CA LEU A 134 2.95 9.79 11.45
C LEU A 134 3.48 9.21 12.77
N LEU A 135 3.80 10.07 13.74
CA LEU A 135 4.26 9.66 15.06
C LEU A 135 3.21 8.83 15.81
N TYR A 136 1.92 9.14 15.68
CA TYR A 136 0.83 8.37 16.28
C TYR A 136 0.84 6.89 15.84
N TYR A 137 1.30 6.62 14.61
CA TYR A 137 1.47 5.26 14.07
C TYR A 137 2.90 4.72 14.22
N GLY A 138 3.71 5.32 15.11
CA GLY A 138 5.08 4.87 15.40
C GLY A 138 6.12 5.24 14.35
N ILE A 139 5.79 6.12 13.39
CA ILE A 139 6.70 6.54 12.33
C ILE A 139 7.37 7.85 12.75
N THR A 140 8.61 7.76 13.23
CA THR A 140 9.38 8.93 13.68
C THR A 140 9.94 9.73 12.51
N VAL A 141 9.51 10.99 12.38
CA VAL A 141 10.03 11.93 11.38
C VAL A 141 11.13 12.79 12.00
N ILE A 142 12.38 12.38 11.84
CA ILE A 142 13.55 13.18 12.28
C ILE A 142 13.79 14.34 11.31
N ASN A 143 13.66 14.07 10.01
CA ASN A 143 13.79 15.06 8.95
C ASN A 143 12.77 14.72 7.84
N PRO A 144 11.86 15.64 7.48
CA PRO A 144 10.85 15.40 6.44
C PRO A 144 11.44 15.02 5.08
N ILE A 145 12.60 15.59 4.71
CA ILE A 145 13.28 15.28 3.44
C ILE A 145 13.80 13.84 3.45
N ILE A 146 14.42 13.42 4.55
CA ILE A 146 14.90 12.03 4.70
C ILE A 146 13.71 11.07 4.67
N SER A 147 12.62 11.41 5.34
CA SER A 147 11.39 10.58 5.38
C SER A 147 10.78 10.44 3.99
N LEU A 148 10.72 11.52 3.21
CA LEU A 148 10.28 11.48 1.82
C LEU A 148 11.16 10.55 0.98
N ILE A 149 12.49 10.64 1.11
CA ILE A 149 13.43 9.76 0.38
C ILE A 149 13.17 8.30 0.75
N VAL A 150 13.04 8.00 2.04
CA VAL A 150 12.77 6.63 2.53
C VAL A 150 11.45 6.11 2.00
N PHE A 151 10.37 6.89 2.09
CA PHE A 151 9.07 6.47 1.58
C PHE A 151 9.08 6.28 0.07
N MET A 152 9.76 7.14 -0.68
CA MET A 152 9.93 6.98 -2.13
C MET A 152 10.71 5.72 -2.49
N LEU A 153 11.78 5.40 -1.75
CA LEU A 153 12.52 4.15 -1.93
C LEU A 153 11.61 2.94 -1.65
N ASN A 154 10.81 2.98 -0.59
CA ASN A 154 9.86 1.91 -0.29
C ASN A 154 8.77 1.80 -1.37
N GLY A 155 8.30 2.93 -1.91
CA GLY A 155 7.39 2.99 -3.06
C GLY A 155 7.99 2.35 -4.31
N VAL A 156 9.26 2.64 -4.62
CA VAL A 156 9.98 2.00 -5.74
C VAL A 156 10.13 0.50 -5.51
N VAL A 157 10.55 0.07 -4.31
CA VAL A 157 10.71 -1.37 -4.02
C VAL A 157 9.38 -2.11 -4.12
N ASN A 158 8.30 -1.57 -3.55
CA ASN A 158 6.96 -2.11 -3.68
C ASN A 158 6.47 -2.10 -5.14
N GLY A 159 6.75 -1.03 -5.87
CA GLY A 159 6.43 -0.87 -7.28
C GLY A 159 7.11 -1.93 -8.14
N ILE A 160 8.40 -2.20 -7.92
CA ILE A 160 9.16 -3.24 -8.64
C ILE A 160 8.69 -4.63 -8.23
N PHE A 161 8.71 -4.92 -6.92
CA PHE A 161 8.42 -6.25 -6.39
C PHE A 161 7.04 -6.74 -6.82
N TYR A 162 5.99 -5.94 -6.57
CA TYR A 162 4.64 -6.33 -6.98
C TYR A 162 4.39 -6.10 -8.48
N GLY A 163 5.12 -5.18 -9.11
CA GLY A 163 5.07 -4.97 -10.57
C GLY A 163 5.47 -6.21 -11.37
N CYS A 164 6.32 -7.08 -10.83
CA CYS A 164 6.61 -8.38 -11.44
C CYS A 164 5.33 -9.23 -11.60
N PHE A 165 4.41 -9.21 -10.64
CA PHE A 165 3.13 -9.91 -10.77
C PHE A 165 2.20 -9.23 -11.77
N ALA A 166 2.21 -7.89 -11.84
CA ALA A 166 1.47 -7.17 -12.89
C ALA A 166 1.93 -7.59 -14.30
N LEU A 167 3.24 -7.81 -14.50
CA LEU A 167 3.78 -8.30 -15.78
C LEU A 167 3.31 -9.71 -16.12
N LEU A 168 3.29 -10.61 -15.13
CA LEU A 168 2.81 -12.00 -15.29
C LEU A 168 1.32 -12.07 -15.68
N PHE A 169 0.52 -11.09 -15.25
CA PHE A 169 -0.92 -11.05 -15.49
C PHE A 169 -1.33 -10.10 -16.61
N SER A 170 -0.37 -9.50 -17.33
CA SER A 170 -0.63 -8.57 -18.43
C SER A 170 -1.35 -9.22 -19.61
N LYS A 171 -2.26 -8.49 -20.25
CA LYS A 171 -3.16 -9.01 -21.30
C LYS A 171 -2.53 -9.26 -22.69
N SER A 172 -1.25 -8.96 -22.93
CA SER A 172 -0.65 -9.05 -24.28
C SER A 172 0.80 -9.56 -24.25
N GLU A 173 1.29 -10.44 -25.13
CA GLU A 173 0.73 -11.51 -25.96
C GLU A 173 1.69 -12.70 -25.71
N MET A 174 1.20 -13.94 -25.62
CA MET A 174 2.09 -15.04 -26.01
C MET A 174 2.27 -14.86 -27.51
N TYR A 175 3.43 -14.31 -27.91
CA TYR A 175 3.86 -13.95 -29.26
C TYR A 175 3.45 -12.57 -29.75
#